data_AF-W2ZCD3-F1
#
_entry.id   AF-W2ZCD3-F1
#
_cell.length_a   1.000
_cell.length_b   1.000
_cell.length_c   1.000
_cell.angle_alpha   90.00
_cell.angle_beta   90.00
_cell.angle_gamma   90.00
#
_symmetry.space_group_name_H-M   'P 1'
#
loop_
_entity.id
_entity.type
_entity.pdbx_description
1 polymer ?
#
loop_
_entity_poly.entity_id
_entity_poly.type
_entity_poly.pdbx_seq_one_letter_code
_entity_poly.pdbx_strand_id
1 'polypeptide(L)'
;MQFAPGVMMPSSNDRKDMVTPVTTKSVETNIRYTLPEQLVLKAQTAGKNAISRRQSEYGRTPPHEDITVLYLDVGLFSLVDIDTMHEWHCLKKNISAIHKLMKWIETKPQTETRCKILKRVQKINVYTSLKSKSGETLVQFDDLTRFAGEMWLSDGCVFVAALKVADAWSRSQNSGRITQVHVVDPVFLGFQDAADRARMLDTSELLLSTVSQSRVILIPVYIVVDISHWCGAIVDFGCKTIWIYDPKHNEEYLNAVTTIMTKKIVPVIDQACKLTIRRSSAWYQDDGHNCGGFIVKWFETYINVAHNTKVAEDLVQLTPDFTSAKDLDDCRYIMFKSVFMDVTS
;
A
#
# COMPACT_ATOMS: atom_id res chain seq x y z
N MET A 1 -6.02 -47.41 18.42
CA MET A 1 -5.34 -47.39 17.12
C MET A 1 -4.00 -46.69 17.35
N GLN A 2 -2.90 -47.45 17.32
CA GLN A 2 -1.57 -47.04 17.76
C GLN A 2 -0.99 -45.95 16.85
N PHE A 3 -0.44 -44.90 17.46
CA PHE A 3 0.49 -43.97 16.84
C PHE A 3 1.91 -44.56 16.94
N ALA A 4 2.68 -44.47 15.86
CA ALA A 4 4.11 -44.77 15.79
C ALA A 4 4.75 -43.87 14.69
N PRO A 5 6.06 -43.58 14.73
CA PRO A 5 6.56 -42.22 14.91
C PRO A 5 7.48 -41.70 13.79
N GLY A 6 7.70 -40.38 13.78
CA GLY A 6 8.95 -39.72 13.36
C GLY A 6 9.39 -39.85 11.90
N VAL A 7 9.16 -38.82 11.10
CA VAL A 7 10.05 -38.50 9.97
C VAL A 7 10.71 -37.16 10.27
N MET A 8 12.01 -37.25 10.55
CA MET A 8 12.93 -36.15 10.79
C MET A 8 13.07 -35.33 9.49
N MET A 9 12.75 -34.05 9.53
CA MET A 9 13.00 -33.11 8.42
C MET A 9 14.50 -32.95 8.20
N PRO A 10 15.04 -33.06 6.97
CA PRO A 10 16.44 -32.74 6.73
C PRO A 10 16.64 -31.22 6.83
N SER A 11 17.62 -30.83 7.63
CA SER A 11 18.11 -29.46 7.77
C SER A 11 18.56 -28.87 6.43
N SER A 12 18.27 -27.58 6.25
CA SER A 12 18.76 -26.71 5.19
C SER A 12 20.29 -26.77 5.06
N ASN A 13 20.78 -27.21 3.91
CA ASN A 13 22.04 -26.74 3.35
C ASN A 13 22.06 -27.00 1.84
N ASP A 14 22.39 -25.93 1.10
CA ASP A 14 22.80 -25.85 -0.30
C ASP A 14 22.61 -27.11 -1.17
N ARG A 15 21.44 -27.23 -1.80
CA ARG A 15 21.25 -28.15 -2.94
C ARG A 15 20.93 -27.32 -4.18
N LYS A 16 21.81 -27.40 -5.17
CA LYS A 16 21.66 -26.73 -6.47
C LYS A 16 20.50 -27.38 -7.23
N ASP A 17 19.49 -26.58 -7.55
CA ASP A 17 18.42 -26.96 -8.48
C ASP A 17 19.01 -27.11 -9.89
N MET A 18 18.78 -28.26 -10.54
CA MET A 18 19.25 -28.55 -11.90
C MET A 18 18.09 -28.40 -12.88
N VAL A 19 18.24 -27.49 -13.85
CA VAL A 19 17.31 -27.35 -14.98
C VAL A 19 17.94 -28.01 -16.20
N THR A 20 17.36 -29.11 -16.65
CA THR A 20 17.79 -29.83 -17.86
C THR A 20 16.74 -29.73 -18.94
N PRO A 21 17.07 -29.28 -20.16
CA PRO A 21 16.37 -29.76 -21.35
C PRO A 21 16.59 -31.27 -21.40
N VAL A 22 15.56 -32.10 -21.65
CA VAL A 22 15.61 -33.33 -22.47
C VAL A 22 14.43 -34.29 -22.19
N THR A 23 13.91 -34.82 -23.29
CA THR A 23 13.00 -35.96 -23.53
C THR A 23 12.39 -36.69 -22.33
N THR A 24 11.06 -36.55 -22.20
CA THR A 24 10.08 -37.60 -21.84
C THR A 24 10.51 -38.68 -20.82
N LYS A 25 11.22 -38.31 -19.76
CA LYS A 25 11.12 -39.03 -18.49
C LYS A 25 9.96 -38.41 -17.72
N SER A 26 8.97 -39.25 -17.42
CA SER A 26 7.64 -38.93 -16.90
C SER A 26 7.60 -37.68 -16.01
N VAL A 27 7.17 -36.56 -16.58
CA VAL A 27 6.63 -35.43 -15.81
C VAL A 27 5.52 -35.99 -14.92
N GLU A 28 5.45 -35.57 -13.67
CA GLU A 28 4.41 -36.02 -12.74
C GLU A 28 3.03 -35.62 -13.30
N THR A 29 2.28 -36.60 -13.83
CA THR A 29 0.98 -36.34 -14.46
C THR A 29 -0.18 -36.27 -13.47
N ASN A 30 0.07 -36.61 -12.20
CA ASN A 30 -0.92 -36.59 -11.13
C ASN A 30 -0.37 -35.86 -9.90
N ILE A 31 -0.30 -34.53 -9.98
CA ILE A 31 0.07 -33.70 -8.84
C ILE A 31 -1.02 -33.80 -7.76
N ARG A 32 -0.75 -34.60 -6.72
CA ARG A 32 -1.66 -34.80 -5.57
C ARG A 32 -1.38 -33.86 -4.41
N TYR A 33 -0.37 -33.01 -4.52
CA TYR A 33 0.09 -32.13 -3.45
C TYR A 33 0.69 -30.84 -4.00
N THR A 34 0.56 -29.74 -3.26
CA THR A 34 1.24 -28.48 -3.56
C THR A 34 2.59 -28.44 -2.86
N LEU A 35 3.66 -28.13 -3.58
CA LEU A 35 4.97 -27.89 -2.98
C LEU A 35 4.92 -26.68 -2.03
N PRO A 36 5.78 -26.64 -0.98
CA PRO A 36 5.95 -25.45 -0.14
C PRO A 36 6.22 -24.20 -0.98
N GLU A 37 5.63 -23.05 -0.59
CA GLU A 37 5.70 -21.80 -1.36
C GLU A 37 7.13 -21.36 -1.67
N GLN A 38 8.05 -21.50 -0.70
CA GLN A 38 9.46 -21.14 -0.91
C GLN A 38 10.13 -21.96 -2.01
N LEU A 39 9.76 -23.24 -2.15
CA LEU A 39 10.27 -24.09 -3.23
C LEU A 39 9.68 -23.63 -4.56
N VAL A 40 8.36 -23.44 -4.62
CA VAL A 40 7.65 -22.93 -5.81
C VAL A 40 8.30 -21.64 -6.33
N LEU A 41 8.58 -20.67 -5.45
CA LEU A 41 9.23 -19.40 -5.83
C LEU A 41 10.65 -19.60 -6.38
N LYS A 42 11.44 -20.51 -5.80
CA LYS A 42 12.77 -20.87 -6.31
C LYS A 42 12.67 -21.51 -7.69
N ALA A 43 11.74 -22.44 -7.89
CA ALA A 43 11.52 -23.06 -9.20
C ALA A 43 11.02 -22.07 -10.25
N GLN A 44 10.11 -21.15 -9.92
CA GLN A 44 9.71 -20.09 -10.85
C GLN A 44 10.90 -19.23 -11.26
N THR A 45 11.77 -18.89 -10.31
CA THR A 45 12.98 -18.11 -10.58
C THR A 45 13.94 -18.89 -11.49
N ALA A 46 14.17 -20.18 -11.21
CA ALA A 46 14.99 -21.06 -12.02
C ALA A 46 14.42 -21.23 -13.44
N GLY A 47 13.10 -21.42 -13.57
CA GLY A 47 12.39 -21.51 -14.83
C GLY A 47 12.50 -20.23 -15.65
N LYS A 48 12.25 -19.06 -15.04
CA LYS A 48 12.43 -17.74 -15.69
C LYS A 48 13.87 -17.54 -16.17
N ASN A 49 14.86 -17.89 -15.35
CA ASN A 49 16.27 -17.83 -15.74
C ASN A 49 16.58 -18.76 -16.92
N ALA A 50 15.98 -19.95 -16.98
CA ALA A 50 16.14 -20.87 -18.09
C ALA A 50 15.50 -20.34 -19.39
N ILE A 51 14.34 -19.68 -19.29
CA ILE A 51 13.71 -18.95 -20.42
C ILE A 51 14.67 -17.89 -20.94
N SER A 52 15.17 -17.02 -20.06
CA SER A 52 16.06 -15.91 -20.45
C SER A 52 17.36 -16.40 -21.09
N ARG A 53 17.96 -17.49 -20.57
CA ARG A 53 19.16 -18.10 -21.18
C ARG A 53 18.86 -18.60 -22.59
N ARG A 54 17.78 -19.37 -22.79
CA ARG A 54 17.41 -19.86 -24.13
C ARG A 54 17.04 -18.75 -25.11
N GLN A 55 16.38 -17.69 -24.64
CA GLN A 55 16.12 -16.50 -25.45
C GLN A 55 17.43 -15.86 -25.91
N SER A 56 18.42 -15.74 -25.03
CA SER A 56 19.73 -15.17 -25.37
C SER A 56 20.54 -16.04 -26.35
N GLU A 57 20.43 -17.37 -26.23
CA GLU A 57 21.19 -18.32 -27.05
C GLU A 57 20.57 -18.56 -28.43
N TYR A 58 19.24 -18.60 -28.53
CA TYR A 58 18.54 -19.04 -29.74
C TYR A 58 17.55 -18.01 -30.31
N GLY A 59 17.43 -16.83 -29.69
CA GLY A 59 16.52 -15.76 -30.13
C GLY A 59 15.04 -16.13 -30.04
N ARG A 60 14.68 -17.21 -29.32
CA ARG A 60 13.30 -17.70 -29.18
C ARG A 60 12.96 -17.94 -27.72
N THR A 61 11.75 -17.54 -27.34
CA THR A 61 11.15 -17.86 -26.03
C THR A 61 10.66 -19.30 -26.05
N PRO A 62 11.24 -20.23 -25.26
CA PRO A 62 10.66 -21.56 -25.12
C PRO A 62 9.27 -21.48 -24.47
N PRO A 63 8.29 -22.29 -24.92
CA PRO A 63 7.03 -22.48 -24.20
C PRO A 63 7.27 -22.88 -22.74
N HIS A 64 6.42 -22.42 -21.82
CA HIS A 64 6.51 -22.81 -20.41
C HIS A 64 6.33 -24.33 -20.22
N GLU A 65 5.52 -24.96 -21.06
CA GLU A 65 5.30 -26.42 -21.07
C GLU A 65 6.57 -27.23 -21.38
N ASP A 66 7.51 -26.63 -22.13
CA ASP A 66 8.77 -27.27 -22.53
C ASP A 66 9.87 -27.15 -21.46
N ILE A 67 9.57 -26.46 -20.37
CA ILE A 67 10.50 -26.26 -19.26
C ILE A 67 10.05 -27.14 -18.10
N THR A 68 10.96 -27.98 -17.65
CA THR A 68 10.77 -28.82 -16.48
C THR A 68 11.77 -28.45 -15.40
N VAL A 69 11.31 -28.55 -14.15
CA VAL A 69 12.10 -28.31 -12.95
C VAL A 69 12.17 -29.62 -12.18
N LEU A 70 13.39 -30.08 -11.93
CA LEU A 70 13.64 -31.28 -11.13
C LEU A 70 13.90 -30.88 -9.68
N TYR A 71 13.06 -31.38 -8.78
CA TYR A 71 13.37 -31.40 -7.35
C TYR A 71 13.89 -32.78 -6.98
N LEU A 72 15.13 -32.82 -6.49
CA LEU A 72 15.75 -34.04 -6.00
C LEU A 72 14.86 -34.69 -4.93
N ASP A 73 14.66 -35.99 -5.04
CA ASP A 73 13.85 -36.82 -4.13
C ASP A 73 12.34 -36.51 -4.11
N VAL A 74 11.86 -35.56 -4.92
CA VAL A 74 10.45 -35.16 -4.98
C VAL A 74 9.83 -35.46 -6.34
N GLY A 75 10.47 -35.05 -7.43
CA GLY A 75 9.95 -35.31 -8.78
C GLY A 75 10.27 -34.24 -9.81
N LEU A 76 9.85 -34.50 -11.04
CA LEU A 76 9.97 -33.60 -12.18
C LEU A 76 8.62 -32.93 -12.48
N PHE A 77 8.60 -31.60 -12.44
CA PHE A 77 7.39 -30.80 -12.65
C PHE A 77 7.57 -29.93 -13.89
N SER A 78 6.49 -29.69 -14.65
CA SER A 78 6.52 -28.65 -15.68
C SER A 78 6.51 -27.25 -15.03
N LEU A 79 6.99 -26.22 -15.74
CA LEU A 79 6.90 -24.85 -15.25
C LEU A 79 5.44 -24.39 -15.10
N VAL A 80 4.53 -24.92 -15.93
CA VAL A 80 3.08 -24.69 -15.83
C VAL A 80 2.53 -25.21 -14.50
N ASP A 81 2.98 -26.38 -14.06
CA ASP A 81 2.59 -26.94 -12.76
C ASP A 81 3.08 -26.06 -11.61
N ILE A 82 4.31 -25.57 -11.71
CA ILE A 82 4.91 -24.66 -10.72
C ILE A 82 4.14 -23.33 -10.67
N ASP A 83 3.79 -22.77 -11.82
CA ASP A 83 2.97 -21.55 -11.90
C ASP A 83 1.57 -21.78 -11.30
N THR A 84 0.95 -22.92 -11.59
CA THR A 84 -0.35 -23.32 -10.99
C THR A 84 -0.25 -23.46 -9.46
N MET A 85 0.83 -24.06 -8.94
CA MET A 85 1.09 -24.14 -7.50
C MET A 85 1.27 -22.75 -6.88
N HIS A 86 1.92 -21.83 -7.59
CA HIS A 86 2.08 -20.44 -7.13
C HIS A 86 0.73 -19.73 -7.03
N GLU A 87 -0.10 -19.83 -8.07
CA GLU A 87 -1.46 -19.28 -8.07
C GLU A 87 -2.30 -19.84 -6.91
N TRP A 88 -2.16 -21.14 -6.60
CA TRP A 88 -2.81 -21.74 -5.44
C TRP A 88 -2.36 -21.12 -4.11
N HIS A 89 -1.05 -20.88 -3.92
CA HIS A 89 -0.54 -20.21 -2.72
C HIS A 89 -1.06 -18.77 -2.61
N CYS A 90 -1.10 -18.03 -3.72
CA CYS A 90 -1.68 -16.68 -3.78
C CYS A 90 -3.16 -16.69 -3.41
N LEU A 91 -3.95 -17.60 -4.01
CA LEU A 91 -5.37 -17.74 -3.71
C LEU A 91 -5.61 -18.10 -2.24
N LYS A 92 -4.84 -19.04 -1.70
CA LYS A 92 -4.91 -19.45 -0.28
C LYS A 92 -4.65 -18.27 0.66
N LYS A 93 -3.65 -17.42 0.34
CA LYS A 93 -3.37 -16.19 1.09
C LYS A 93 -4.54 -15.21 1.03
N ASN A 94 -5.12 -14.98 -0.15
CA ASN A 94 -6.26 -14.10 -0.34
C ASN A 94 -7.50 -14.56 0.44
N ILE A 95 -7.81 -15.87 0.39
CA ILE A 95 -8.91 -16.46 1.18
C ILE A 95 -8.66 -16.30 2.68
N SER A 96 -7.42 -16.50 3.14
CA SER A 96 -7.06 -16.26 4.55
C SER A 96 -7.25 -14.80 4.94
N ALA A 97 -6.83 -13.87 4.07
CA ALA A 97 -7.00 -12.43 4.28
C ALA A 97 -8.48 -12.02 4.35
N ILE A 98 -9.35 -12.59 3.50
CA ILE A 98 -10.82 -12.40 3.59
C ILE A 98 -11.34 -12.82 4.96
N HIS A 99 -10.99 -14.03 5.41
CA HIS A 99 -11.48 -14.52 6.69
C HIS A 99 -11.01 -13.66 7.86
N LYS A 100 -9.76 -13.16 7.82
CA LYS A 100 -9.24 -12.21 8.81
C LYS A 100 -10.00 -10.88 8.76
N LEU A 101 -10.22 -10.33 7.57
CA LEU A 101 -10.99 -9.10 7.36
C LEU A 101 -12.41 -9.24 7.91
N MET A 102 -13.11 -10.33 7.59
CA MET A 102 -14.46 -10.59 8.09
C MET A 102 -14.51 -10.68 9.61
N LYS A 103 -13.60 -11.46 10.22
CA LYS A 103 -13.50 -11.57 11.69
C LYS A 103 -13.22 -10.22 12.34
N TRP A 104 -12.35 -9.42 11.73
CA TRP A 104 -12.05 -8.07 12.22
C TRP A 104 -13.26 -7.13 12.10
N ILE A 105 -14.04 -7.19 11.00
CA ILE A 105 -15.28 -6.41 10.88
C ILE A 105 -16.31 -6.85 11.93
N GLU A 106 -16.35 -8.15 12.28
CA GLU A 106 -17.27 -8.68 13.28
C GLU A 106 -17.00 -8.16 14.70
N THR A 107 -15.77 -7.74 15.02
CA THR A 107 -15.45 -7.12 16.33
C THR A 107 -16.04 -5.71 16.47
N LYS A 108 -16.46 -5.09 15.35
CA LYS A 108 -16.98 -3.72 15.33
C LYS A 108 -18.45 -3.67 15.71
N PRO A 109 -18.94 -2.53 16.26
CA PRO A 109 -20.33 -2.36 16.67
C PRO A 109 -21.34 -2.77 15.58
N GLN A 110 -22.37 -3.51 15.98
CA GLN A 110 -23.37 -4.01 15.07
C GLN A 110 -24.22 -2.86 14.51
N THR A 111 -24.15 -2.67 13.19
CA THR A 111 -24.91 -1.65 12.45
C THR A 111 -25.41 -2.24 11.13
N GLU A 112 -26.44 -1.64 10.53
CA GLU A 112 -26.94 -2.06 9.21
C GLU A 112 -25.83 -1.98 8.14
N THR A 113 -25.01 -0.93 8.18
CA THR A 113 -23.87 -0.78 7.25
C THR A 113 -22.86 -1.91 7.43
N ARG A 114 -22.52 -2.28 8.67
CA ARG A 114 -21.63 -3.42 8.93
C ARG A 114 -22.18 -4.71 8.33
N CYS A 115 -23.48 -4.99 8.51
CA CYS A 115 -24.13 -6.16 7.94
C CYS A 115 -24.10 -6.17 6.39
N LYS A 116 -24.28 -4.99 5.76
CA LYS A 116 -24.14 -4.84 4.29
C LYS A 116 -22.72 -5.12 3.82
N ILE A 117 -21.72 -4.58 4.53
CA ILE A 117 -20.30 -4.80 4.23
C ILE A 117 -19.96 -6.29 4.29
N LEU A 118 -20.30 -6.99 5.38
CA LEU A 118 -20.03 -8.42 5.52
C LEU A 118 -20.61 -9.26 4.38
N LYS A 119 -21.87 -8.99 3.98
CA LYS A 119 -22.50 -9.67 2.84
C LYS A 119 -21.81 -9.40 1.50
N ARG A 120 -21.21 -8.22 1.31
CA ARG A 120 -20.50 -7.85 0.09
C ARG A 120 -19.10 -8.43 0.05
N VAL A 121 -18.35 -8.37 1.16
CA VAL A 121 -17.01 -8.96 1.29
C VAL A 121 -17.05 -10.46 0.94
N GLN A 122 -18.08 -11.18 1.37
CA GLN A 122 -18.27 -12.60 1.04
C GLN A 122 -18.41 -12.90 -0.46
N LYS A 123 -18.82 -11.91 -1.27
CA LYS A 123 -19.14 -12.08 -2.70
C LYS A 123 -18.11 -11.45 -3.63
N ILE A 124 -17.12 -10.77 -3.08
CA ILE A 124 -16.15 -10.03 -3.88
C ILE A 124 -15.16 -11.01 -4.52
N ASN A 125 -14.84 -10.77 -5.79
CA ASN A 125 -13.83 -11.55 -6.48
C ASN A 125 -12.43 -11.05 -6.09
N VAL A 126 -11.61 -11.96 -5.57
CA VAL A 126 -10.25 -11.66 -5.05
C VAL A 126 -9.27 -11.17 -6.11
N TYR A 127 -9.59 -11.34 -7.39
CA TYR A 127 -8.77 -10.89 -8.52
C TYR A 127 -9.26 -9.56 -9.11
N THR A 128 -10.31 -8.97 -8.55
CA THR A 128 -10.91 -7.76 -9.10
C THR A 128 -10.18 -6.51 -8.63
N SER A 129 -9.88 -5.64 -9.59
CA SER A 129 -9.59 -4.22 -9.35
C SER A 129 -10.89 -3.44 -9.39
N LEU A 130 -11.18 -2.68 -8.34
CA LEU A 130 -12.43 -1.95 -8.19
C LEU A 130 -12.17 -0.46 -8.42
N LYS A 131 -12.96 0.19 -9.28
CA LYS A 131 -12.82 1.63 -9.51
C LYS A 131 -13.43 2.39 -8.33
N SER A 132 -12.60 3.17 -7.66
CA SER A 132 -13.01 4.20 -6.70
C SER A 132 -13.70 5.34 -7.44
N LYS A 133 -14.84 5.80 -6.93
CA LYS A 133 -15.50 7.02 -7.40
C LYS A 133 -14.68 8.24 -7.01
N SER A 134 -13.97 8.16 -5.89
CA SER A 134 -12.99 9.15 -5.46
C SER A 134 -11.73 9.06 -6.29
N GLY A 135 -11.40 10.13 -7.03
CA GLY A 135 -10.18 10.25 -7.84
C GLY A 135 -10.05 9.25 -9.00
N GLU A 136 -11.12 8.54 -9.36
CA GLU A 136 -11.15 7.53 -10.42
C GLU A 136 -10.07 6.42 -10.34
N THR A 137 -9.51 6.18 -9.15
CA THR A 137 -8.38 5.26 -8.97
C THR A 137 -8.83 3.80 -8.83
N LEU A 138 -7.94 2.86 -9.13
CA LEU A 138 -8.20 1.43 -8.96
C LEU A 138 -7.73 0.95 -7.59
N VAL A 139 -8.64 0.34 -6.84
CA VAL A 139 -8.36 -0.30 -5.56
C VAL A 139 -8.28 -1.80 -5.78
N GLN A 140 -7.15 -2.42 -5.45
CA GLN A 140 -7.02 -3.86 -5.52
C GLN A 140 -7.70 -4.52 -4.32
N PHE A 141 -8.15 -5.76 -4.48
CA PHE A 141 -8.71 -6.52 -3.38
C PHE A 141 -7.72 -6.65 -2.20
N ASP A 142 -6.42 -6.86 -2.47
CA ASP A 142 -5.38 -6.93 -1.42
C ASP A 142 -5.36 -5.66 -0.55
N ASP A 143 -5.50 -4.49 -1.17
CA ASP A 143 -5.53 -3.20 -0.47
C ASP A 143 -6.69 -3.12 0.53
N LEU A 144 -7.85 -3.68 0.20
CA LEU A 144 -9.01 -3.69 1.10
C LEU A 144 -8.75 -4.54 2.35
N THR A 145 -8.01 -5.64 2.22
CA THR A 145 -7.69 -6.51 3.35
C THR A 145 -6.64 -5.91 4.27
N ARG A 146 -5.77 -5.04 3.74
CA ARG A 146 -4.70 -4.39 4.50
C ARG A 146 -5.19 -3.42 5.55
N PHE A 147 -6.44 -2.97 5.51
CA PHE A 147 -7.00 -2.16 6.59
C PHE A 147 -7.24 -2.96 7.88
N ALA A 148 -7.36 -4.29 7.80
CA ALA A 148 -7.72 -5.10 8.95
C ALA A 148 -6.52 -5.45 9.85
N GLY A 149 -6.73 -5.33 11.16
CA GLY A 149 -5.76 -5.74 12.18
C GLY A 149 -4.37 -5.09 12.00
N GLU A 150 -3.33 -5.87 12.26
CA GLU A 150 -1.94 -5.40 12.28
C GLU A 150 -1.26 -5.34 10.90
N MET A 151 -2.06 -5.25 9.84
CA MET A 151 -1.56 -5.22 8.46
C MET A 151 -1.02 -3.84 8.10
N TRP A 152 0.09 -3.83 7.37
CA TRP A 152 0.69 -2.60 6.86
C TRP A 152 -0.11 -2.10 5.65
N LEU A 153 -0.49 -0.83 5.68
CA LEU A 153 -1.15 -0.16 4.57
C LEU A 153 -0.20 -0.04 3.38
N SER A 154 -0.70 -0.34 2.18
CA SER A 154 0.01 -0.12 0.91
C SER A 154 -0.13 1.33 0.44
N ASP A 155 0.59 1.69 -0.62
CA ASP A 155 0.46 2.97 -1.32
C ASP A 155 -1.00 3.24 -1.70
N GLY A 156 -1.67 2.23 -2.28
CA GLY A 156 -3.08 2.30 -2.65
C GLY A 156 -3.99 2.54 -1.46
N CYS A 157 -3.75 1.86 -0.32
CA CYS A 157 -4.54 2.08 0.90
C CYS A 157 -4.45 3.53 1.38
N VAL A 158 -3.23 4.05 1.54
CA VAL A 158 -2.99 5.39 2.12
C VAL A 158 -3.49 6.47 1.17
N PHE A 159 -3.22 6.34 -0.13
CA PHE A 159 -3.67 7.28 -1.15
C PHE A 159 -5.19 7.36 -1.21
N VAL A 160 -5.88 6.22 -1.36
CA VAL A 160 -7.35 6.19 -1.49
C VAL A 160 -8.01 6.68 -0.21
N ALA A 161 -7.49 6.31 0.97
CA ALA A 161 -8.03 6.79 2.23
C ALA A 161 -7.85 8.31 2.38
N ALA A 162 -6.71 8.87 1.99
CA ALA A 162 -6.50 10.32 1.95
C ALA A 162 -7.42 11.01 0.92
N LEU A 163 -7.65 10.42 -0.25
CA LEU A 163 -8.64 10.92 -1.22
C LEU A 163 -10.05 10.94 -0.62
N LYS A 164 -10.45 9.92 0.14
CA LYS A 164 -11.75 9.93 0.83
C LYS A 164 -11.85 11.08 1.84
N VAL A 165 -10.76 11.43 2.52
CA VAL A 165 -10.70 12.62 3.41
C VAL A 165 -10.93 13.90 2.60
N ALA A 166 -10.20 14.08 1.49
CA ALA A 166 -10.36 15.24 0.61
C ALA A 166 -11.77 15.36 -0.02
N ASP A 167 -12.37 14.24 -0.43
CA ASP A 167 -13.72 14.21 -1.01
C ASP A 167 -14.82 14.40 0.02
N ALA A 168 -14.64 13.89 1.25
CA ALA A 168 -15.57 14.16 2.35
C ALA A 168 -15.54 15.64 2.71
N TRP A 169 -14.34 16.24 2.71
CA TRP A 169 -14.16 17.66 2.91
C TRP A 169 -14.90 18.50 1.85
N SER A 170 -14.60 18.25 0.57
CA SER A 170 -15.16 19.01 -0.56
C SER A 170 -16.69 18.95 -0.63
N ARG A 171 -17.32 17.90 -0.09
CA ARG A 171 -18.78 17.76 -0.06
C ARG A 171 -19.47 18.40 1.14
N SER A 172 -18.74 18.63 2.23
CA SER A 172 -19.34 19.07 3.50
C SER A 172 -19.19 20.57 3.77
N GLN A 173 -18.31 21.27 3.06
CA GLN A 173 -17.91 22.63 3.40
C GLN A 173 -17.73 23.50 2.15
N ASN A 174 -18.53 24.58 2.04
CA ASN A 174 -18.37 25.61 0.99
C ASN A 174 -17.88 26.96 1.55
N SER A 175 -17.60 27.04 2.84
CA SER A 175 -17.16 28.25 3.54
C SER A 175 -15.86 27.98 4.30
N GLY A 176 -15.25 29.00 4.90
CA GLY A 176 -13.98 28.88 5.65
C GLY A 176 -12.72 29.08 4.81
N ARG A 177 -11.56 28.92 5.44
CA ARG A 177 -10.26 29.25 4.85
C ARG A 177 -9.83 28.28 3.75
N ILE A 178 -10.10 26.98 3.94
CA ILE A 178 -9.69 25.92 3.03
C ILE A 178 -10.89 25.51 2.17
N THR A 179 -10.81 25.78 0.87
CA THR A 179 -11.87 25.43 -0.11
C THR A 179 -11.41 24.40 -1.14
N GLN A 180 -10.11 24.11 -1.19
CA GLN A 180 -9.52 23.15 -2.12
C GLN A 180 -8.59 22.22 -1.35
N VAL A 181 -8.86 20.91 -1.41
CA VAL A 181 -7.99 19.88 -0.82
C VAL A 181 -7.64 18.89 -1.91
N HIS A 182 -6.34 18.68 -2.13
CA HIS A 182 -5.83 17.71 -3.09
C HIS A 182 -4.92 16.71 -2.41
N VAL A 183 -4.73 15.54 -3.04
CA VAL A 183 -3.87 14.48 -2.54
C VAL A 183 -2.89 14.08 -3.64
N VAL A 184 -1.61 14.02 -3.31
CA VAL A 184 -0.57 13.47 -4.20
C VAL A 184 -0.56 11.96 -4.10
N ASP A 185 -0.53 11.28 -5.25
CA ASP A 185 -0.25 9.84 -5.28
C ASP A 185 1.22 9.60 -4.87
N PRO A 186 1.48 8.85 -3.78
CA PRO A 186 2.85 8.60 -3.30
C PRO A 186 3.74 7.94 -4.36
N VAL A 187 3.16 7.19 -5.32
CA VAL A 187 3.91 6.55 -6.42
C VAL A 187 4.63 7.60 -7.26
N PHE A 188 4.06 8.79 -7.45
CA PHE A 188 4.66 9.85 -8.26
C PHE A 188 5.95 10.39 -7.65
N LEU A 189 6.11 10.32 -6.33
CA LEU A 189 7.38 10.68 -5.68
C LEU A 189 8.53 9.72 -6.05
N GLY A 190 8.20 8.49 -6.47
CA GLY A 190 9.17 7.46 -6.87
C GLY A 190 9.77 7.66 -8.26
N PHE A 191 9.20 8.52 -9.10
CA PHE A 191 9.66 8.76 -10.47
C PHE A 191 11.06 9.39 -10.45
N GLN A 192 12.00 8.77 -11.15
CA GLN A 192 13.40 9.22 -11.20
C GLN A 192 13.56 10.45 -12.09
N ASP A 193 12.98 10.40 -13.29
CA ASP A 193 12.99 11.54 -14.21
C ASP A 193 12.23 12.74 -13.62
N ALA A 194 12.87 13.90 -13.65
CA ALA A 194 12.33 15.10 -13.02
C ALA A 194 11.17 15.72 -13.79
N ALA A 195 11.18 15.63 -15.12
CA ALA A 195 10.13 16.18 -15.96
C ALA A 195 8.85 15.33 -15.88
N ASP A 196 9.01 14.00 -15.94
CA ASP A 196 7.89 13.07 -15.73
C ASP A 196 7.28 13.23 -14.35
N ARG A 197 8.12 13.30 -13.31
CA ARG A 197 7.66 13.52 -11.95
C ARG A 197 6.90 14.85 -11.82
N ALA A 198 7.46 15.95 -12.32
CA ALA A 198 6.81 17.27 -12.26
C ALA A 198 5.45 17.26 -12.97
N ARG A 199 5.37 16.63 -14.16
CA ARG A 199 4.13 16.45 -14.90
C ARG A 199 3.07 15.68 -14.12
N MET A 200 3.45 14.62 -13.40
CA MET A 200 2.52 13.83 -12.59
C MET A 200 2.12 14.54 -11.29
N LEU A 201 3.01 15.34 -10.69
CA LEU A 201 2.75 16.05 -9.43
C LEU A 201 1.88 17.30 -9.63
N ASP A 202 2.14 18.06 -10.68
CA ASP A 202 1.44 19.33 -10.91
C ASP A 202 0.17 19.15 -11.75
N THR A 203 0.06 18.03 -12.48
CA THR A 203 -1.03 17.63 -13.39
C THR A 203 -1.53 18.77 -14.31
N SER A 204 -2.58 18.53 -15.08
CA SER A 204 -3.21 19.59 -15.89
C SER A 204 -3.94 20.64 -15.02
N GLU A 205 -4.15 20.35 -13.74
CA GLU A 205 -4.85 21.24 -12.80
C GLU A 205 -3.91 22.26 -12.13
N LEU A 206 -2.60 22.20 -12.42
CA LEU A 206 -1.56 23.11 -11.91
C LEU A 206 -1.61 23.23 -10.37
N LEU A 207 -1.65 22.07 -9.71
CA LEU A 207 -1.88 21.95 -8.28
C LEU A 207 -0.82 22.65 -7.43
N LEU A 208 0.44 22.57 -7.86
CA LEU A 208 1.62 23.09 -7.15
C LEU A 208 2.13 24.40 -7.77
N SER A 209 2.08 24.54 -9.09
CA SER A 209 2.60 25.70 -9.82
C SER A 209 1.66 26.90 -9.83
N THR A 210 0.38 26.73 -9.48
CA THR A 210 -0.56 27.84 -9.28
C THR A 210 -0.93 27.96 -7.81
N VAL A 211 -0.52 29.04 -7.17
CA VAL A 211 -0.76 29.28 -5.73
C VAL A 211 -2.19 29.76 -5.51
N SER A 212 -2.92 29.06 -4.62
CA SER A 212 -4.21 29.50 -4.10
C SER A 212 -4.18 29.50 -2.58
N GLN A 213 -4.47 30.64 -1.93
CA GLN A 213 -4.43 30.76 -0.47
C GLN A 213 -5.45 29.84 0.26
N SER A 214 -6.46 29.34 -0.46
CA SER A 214 -7.46 28.42 0.09
C SER A 214 -7.17 26.95 -0.22
N ARG A 215 -5.99 26.64 -0.76
CA ARG A 215 -5.58 25.29 -1.14
C ARG A 215 -4.67 24.64 -0.12
N VAL A 216 -4.97 23.38 0.17
CA VAL A 216 -4.14 22.45 0.92
C VAL A 216 -3.86 21.21 0.08
N ILE A 217 -2.61 20.73 0.10
CA ILE A 217 -2.20 19.50 -0.57
C ILE A 217 -1.68 18.53 0.46
N LEU A 218 -2.30 17.35 0.52
CA LEU A 218 -1.92 16.23 1.35
C LEU A 218 -0.94 15.33 0.58
N ILE A 219 0.20 15.01 1.17
CA ILE A 219 1.26 14.27 0.50
C ILE A 219 1.67 13.10 1.40
N PRO A 220 1.12 11.90 1.19
CA PRO A 220 1.66 10.69 1.79
C PRO A 220 3.10 10.49 1.29
N VAL A 221 4.02 10.17 2.18
CA VAL A 221 5.44 9.98 1.84
C VAL A 221 5.90 8.62 2.34
N TYR A 222 6.20 7.72 1.41
CA TYR A 222 6.84 6.45 1.74
C TYR A 222 8.35 6.62 1.77
N ILE A 223 9.00 6.20 2.86
CA ILE A 223 10.45 6.22 3.01
C ILE A 223 10.99 4.83 3.31
N VAL A 224 12.25 4.63 2.95
CA VAL A 224 13.05 3.46 3.33
C VAL A 224 14.37 3.99 3.86
N VAL A 225 14.55 3.94 5.19
CA VAL A 225 15.78 4.36 5.86
C VAL A 225 16.47 3.12 6.42
N ASP A 226 16.01 2.64 7.57
CA ASP A 226 16.33 1.34 8.16
C ASP A 226 15.17 0.35 7.97
N ILE A 227 13.94 0.85 8.06
CA ILE A 227 12.71 0.12 7.73
C ILE A 227 11.89 0.92 6.71
N SER A 228 11.01 0.19 6.03
CA SER A 228 9.92 0.76 5.23
C SER A 228 8.91 1.44 6.16
N HIS A 229 8.59 2.72 5.91
CA HIS A 229 7.75 3.50 6.81
C HIS A 229 6.94 4.58 6.09
N TRP A 230 5.75 4.87 6.63
CA TRP A 230 4.89 5.96 6.16
C TRP A 230 5.07 7.21 6.99
N CYS A 231 5.41 8.30 6.31
CA CYS A 231 5.38 9.66 6.82
C CYS A 231 4.39 10.50 6.01
N GLY A 232 4.22 11.77 6.39
CA GLY A 232 3.33 12.68 5.68
C GLY A 232 3.90 14.08 5.57
N ALA A 233 3.45 14.78 4.53
CA ALA A 233 3.62 16.22 4.43
C ALA A 233 2.29 16.89 4.04
N ILE A 234 2.13 18.14 4.45
CA ILE A 234 0.99 18.99 4.06
C ILE A 234 1.55 20.30 3.54
N VAL A 235 1.18 20.67 2.31
CA VAL A 235 1.44 22.01 1.78
C VAL A 235 0.20 22.86 2.00
N ASP A 236 0.33 23.90 2.83
CA ASP A 236 -0.72 24.88 3.08
C ASP A 236 -0.29 26.24 2.51
N PHE A 237 -0.90 26.62 1.39
CA PHE A 237 -0.58 27.86 0.70
C PHE A 237 -1.09 29.11 1.43
N GLY A 238 -2.17 28.99 2.21
CA GLY A 238 -2.71 30.10 2.98
C GLY A 238 -1.78 30.51 4.13
N CYS A 239 -1.27 29.53 4.87
CA CYS A 239 -0.30 29.76 5.96
C CYS A 239 1.16 29.70 5.49
N LYS A 240 1.39 29.56 4.17
CA LYS A 240 2.71 29.47 3.53
C LYS A 240 3.67 28.48 4.22
N THR A 241 3.16 27.31 4.57
CA THR A 241 3.89 26.33 5.37
C THR A 241 3.82 24.94 4.73
N ILE A 242 4.96 24.23 4.75
CA ILE A 242 5.03 22.80 4.50
C ILE A 242 5.19 22.12 5.86
N TRP A 243 4.17 21.41 6.31
CA TRP A 243 4.25 20.60 7.52
C TRP A 243 4.79 19.23 7.18
N ILE A 244 5.69 18.70 8.01
CA ILE A 244 6.25 17.36 7.91
C ILE A 244 5.92 16.62 9.20
N TYR A 245 5.45 15.38 9.07
CA TYR A 245 5.10 14.54 10.20
C TYR A 245 5.60 13.12 9.99
N ASP A 246 6.19 12.60 11.06
CA ASP A 246 6.56 11.20 11.19
C ASP A 246 5.99 10.66 12.52
N PRO A 247 5.12 9.64 12.50
CA PRO A 247 4.58 9.04 13.72
C PRO A 247 5.64 8.44 14.65
N LYS A 248 6.84 8.13 14.16
CA LYS A 248 7.94 7.63 15.00
C LYS A 248 8.74 8.76 15.66
N HIS A 249 8.47 10.03 15.31
CA HIS A 249 9.25 11.19 15.73
C HIS A 249 10.77 10.97 15.57
N ASN A 250 11.16 10.22 14.55
CA ASN A 250 12.54 9.87 14.30
C ASN A 250 13.17 10.97 13.43
N GLU A 251 14.26 11.55 13.92
CA GLU A 251 14.97 12.65 13.25
C GLU A 251 15.49 12.27 11.85
N GLU A 252 15.98 11.05 11.65
CA GLU A 252 16.42 10.58 10.34
C GLU A 252 15.26 10.49 9.35
N TYR A 253 14.09 10.06 9.82
CA TYR A 253 12.88 9.94 8.99
C TYR A 253 12.36 11.32 8.61
N LEU A 254 12.29 12.23 9.59
CA LEU A 254 11.93 13.64 9.36
C LEU A 254 12.90 14.32 8.38
N ASN A 255 14.20 14.03 8.47
CA ASN A 255 15.22 14.51 7.52
C ASN A 255 15.05 13.92 6.12
N ALA A 256 14.72 12.62 6.01
CA ALA A 256 14.44 11.97 4.75
C ALA A 256 13.22 12.61 4.05
N VAL A 257 12.13 12.85 4.78
CA VAL A 257 10.94 13.53 4.24
C VAL A 257 11.27 14.97 3.86
N THR A 258 12.01 15.71 4.70
CA THR A 258 12.46 17.08 4.39
C THR A 258 13.26 17.13 3.09
N THR A 259 14.14 16.13 2.88
CA THR A 259 14.93 15.99 1.66
C THR A 259 14.04 15.71 0.44
N ILE A 260 13.07 14.81 0.57
CA ILE A 260 12.10 14.51 -0.49
C ILE A 260 11.31 15.78 -0.85
N MET A 261 10.77 16.48 0.13
CA MET A 261 10.01 17.72 -0.08
C MET A 261 10.85 18.79 -0.78
N THR A 262 12.07 19.02 -0.29
CA THR A 262 12.98 20.04 -0.85
C THR A 262 13.45 19.72 -2.26
N LYS A 263 13.69 18.44 -2.58
CA LYS A 263 14.22 18.03 -3.89
C LYS A 263 13.14 17.74 -4.93
N LYS A 264 11.95 17.31 -4.51
CA LYS A 264 10.91 16.79 -5.43
C LYS A 264 9.66 17.64 -5.49
N ILE A 265 9.26 18.29 -4.39
CA ILE A 265 8.01 19.08 -4.34
C ILE A 265 8.29 20.58 -4.48
N VAL A 266 9.18 21.14 -3.65
CA VAL A 266 9.50 22.57 -3.66
C VAL A 266 9.90 23.10 -5.05
N PRO A 267 10.67 22.37 -5.88
CA PRO A 267 11.03 22.87 -7.21
C PRO A 267 9.85 22.98 -8.20
N VAL A 268 8.73 22.32 -7.91
CA VAL A 268 7.50 22.34 -8.73
C VAL A 268 6.56 23.46 -8.27
N ILE A 269 6.71 23.93 -7.04
CA ILE A 269 5.92 25.04 -6.50
C ILE A 269 6.36 26.35 -7.16
N ASP A 270 5.41 27.25 -7.41
CA ASP A 270 5.68 28.61 -7.90
C ASP A 270 6.83 29.25 -7.09
N GLN A 271 7.90 29.64 -7.77
CA GLN A 271 9.11 30.20 -7.14
C GLN A 271 8.84 31.54 -6.43
N ALA A 272 7.79 32.26 -6.80
CA ALA A 272 7.34 33.46 -6.07
C ALA A 272 6.74 33.11 -4.69
N CYS A 273 6.30 31.85 -4.51
CA CYS A 273 5.74 31.35 -3.26
C CYS A 273 6.82 30.81 -2.32
N LYS A 274 7.26 31.66 -1.39
CA LYS A 274 8.18 31.23 -0.32
C LYS A 274 7.41 30.54 0.79
N LEU A 275 7.57 29.22 0.87
CA LEU A 275 7.01 28.38 1.93
C LEU A 275 8.06 28.08 3.00
N THR A 276 7.63 28.02 4.26
CA THR A 276 8.48 27.59 5.39
C THR A 276 8.24 26.12 5.69
N ILE A 277 9.30 25.32 5.83
CA ILE A 277 9.17 23.93 6.28
C ILE A 277 9.11 23.90 7.80
N ARG A 278 8.10 23.22 8.36
CA ARG A 278 7.92 22.99 9.79
C ARG A 278 7.69 21.51 10.06
N ARG A 279 8.05 21.06 11.26
CA ARG A 279 7.79 19.70 11.73
C ARG A 279 6.59 19.71 12.68
N SER A 280 5.72 18.74 12.52
CA SER A 280 4.58 18.50 13.38
C SER A 280 4.97 17.50 14.47
N SER A 281 4.67 17.83 15.72
CA SER A 281 4.80 16.95 16.88
C SER A 281 3.43 16.34 17.22
N ALA A 282 2.77 15.77 16.21
CA ALA A 282 1.46 15.12 16.38
C ALA A 282 1.61 13.82 17.20
N TRP A 283 0.83 12.78 16.88
CA TRP A 283 0.82 11.59 17.71
C TRP A 283 2.05 10.71 17.52
N TYR A 284 2.51 10.07 18.59
CA TYR A 284 3.56 9.07 18.53
C TYR A 284 2.96 7.68 18.30
N GLN A 285 3.59 6.88 17.44
CA GLN A 285 3.26 5.49 17.19
C GLN A 285 4.23 4.56 17.94
N ASP A 286 3.70 3.76 18.85
CA ASP A 286 4.47 2.72 19.55
C ASP A 286 4.57 1.41 18.74
N ASP A 287 3.50 1.01 18.05
CA ASP A 287 3.43 -0.22 17.25
C ASP A 287 4.26 -0.18 15.95
N GLY A 288 4.32 -1.30 15.22
CA GLY A 288 5.09 -1.44 13.98
C GLY A 288 4.30 -1.29 12.68
N HIS A 289 2.98 -1.02 12.69
CA HIS A 289 2.14 -1.20 11.49
C HIS A 289 1.13 -0.08 11.21
N ASN A 290 0.90 0.84 12.14
CA ASN A 290 -0.12 1.87 12.00
C ASN A 290 0.35 3.17 11.35
N CYS A 291 1.60 3.28 10.92
CA CYS A 291 2.18 4.52 10.37
C CYS A 291 1.29 5.15 9.29
N GLY A 292 0.84 4.38 8.31
CA GLY A 292 -0.09 4.88 7.28
C GLY A 292 -1.44 5.36 7.84
N GLY A 293 -1.97 4.70 8.87
CA GLY A 293 -3.20 5.10 9.56
C GLY A 293 -3.04 6.43 10.30
N PHE A 294 -1.90 6.61 10.99
CA PHE A 294 -1.55 7.89 11.62
C PHE A 294 -1.46 9.03 10.60
N ILE A 295 -0.87 8.78 9.42
CA ILE A 295 -0.77 9.80 8.36
C ILE A 295 -2.15 10.25 7.87
N VAL A 296 -3.02 9.31 7.51
CA VAL A 296 -4.37 9.66 7.04
C VAL A 296 -5.17 10.36 8.14
N LYS A 297 -5.04 9.92 9.40
CA LYS A 297 -5.70 10.57 10.53
C LYS A 297 -5.19 11.99 10.75
N TRP A 298 -3.88 12.19 10.65
CA TRP A 298 -3.27 13.51 10.76
C TRP A 298 -3.75 14.45 9.66
N PHE A 299 -3.89 13.99 8.42
CA PHE A 299 -4.48 14.78 7.34
C PHE A 299 -5.93 15.21 7.63
N GLU A 300 -6.78 14.27 8.07
CA GLU A 300 -8.16 14.56 8.46
C GLU A 300 -8.22 15.62 9.57
N THR A 301 -7.43 15.43 10.63
CA THR A 301 -7.38 16.36 11.76
C THR A 301 -6.86 17.73 11.36
N TYR A 302 -5.79 17.80 10.56
CA TYR A 302 -5.24 19.06 10.09
C TYR A 302 -6.30 19.89 9.37
N ILE A 303 -6.98 19.31 8.38
CA ILE A 303 -7.97 20.05 7.58
C ILE A 303 -9.14 20.53 8.46
N ASN A 304 -9.63 19.66 9.36
CA ASN A 304 -10.72 20.00 10.28
C ASN A 304 -10.37 21.18 11.18
N VAL A 305 -9.14 21.27 11.69
CA VAL A 305 -8.76 22.41 12.53
C VAL A 305 -8.41 23.63 11.67
N ALA A 306 -7.57 23.46 10.65
CA ALA A 306 -7.04 24.54 9.82
C ALA A 306 -8.12 25.33 9.06
N HIS A 307 -9.30 24.75 8.86
CA HIS A 307 -10.48 25.44 8.35
C HIS A 307 -11.11 26.40 9.35
N ASN A 308 -11.09 26.05 10.64
CA ASN A 308 -11.68 26.83 11.73
C ASN A 308 -10.71 27.87 12.32
N THR A 309 -9.42 27.75 11.99
CA THR A 309 -8.33 28.61 12.48
C THR A 309 -8.04 29.76 11.51
N LYS A 310 -7.77 30.96 12.03
CA LYS A 310 -7.34 32.10 11.19
C LYS A 310 -5.91 31.89 10.68
N VAL A 311 -5.56 32.48 9.54
CA VAL A 311 -4.20 32.37 8.93
C VAL A 311 -3.07 32.74 9.91
N ALA A 312 -3.32 33.70 10.81
CA ALA A 312 -2.33 34.22 11.74
C ALA A 312 -2.20 33.39 13.04
N GLU A 313 -3.08 32.43 13.28
CA GLU A 313 -3.05 31.58 14.47
C GLU A 313 -2.09 30.40 14.25
N ASP A 314 -1.27 30.11 15.25
CA ASP A 314 -0.21 29.11 15.13
C ASP A 314 -0.79 27.69 15.16
N LEU A 315 -0.58 26.96 14.07
CA LEU A 315 -1.02 25.58 13.87
C LEU A 315 -0.01 24.55 14.43
N VAL A 316 0.97 24.97 15.25
CA VAL A 316 1.98 24.06 15.81
C VAL A 316 1.38 22.99 16.75
N GLN A 317 0.34 23.34 17.50
CA GLN A 317 -0.28 22.45 18.51
C GLN A 317 -1.56 21.76 18.00
N LEU A 318 -1.53 21.27 16.76
CA LEU A 318 -2.73 20.87 16.03
C LEU A 318 -3.38 19.53 16.40
N THR A 319 -2.93 18.84 17.45
CA THR A 319 -3.45 17.50 17.79
C THR A 319 -3.85 17.37 19.25
N PRO A 320 -5.08 16.89 19.56
CA PRO A 320 -5.50 16.56 20.92
C PRO A 320 -4.65 15.45 21.55
N ASP A 321 -4.69 15.41 22.88
CA ASP A 321 -3.94 14.49 23.74
C ASP A 321 -4.26 13.03 23.40
N PHE A 322 -3.26 12.35 22.84
CA PHE A 322 -3.16 10.89 22.72
C PHE A 322 -4.18 10.20 21.78
N THR A 323 -3.73 9.16 21.08
CA THR A 323 -4.59 8.21 20.36
C THR A 323 -4.30 6.83 20.91
N SER A 324 -5.32 6.15 21.44
CA SER A 324 -5.15 4.79 21.94
C SER A 324 -5.12 3.78 20.78
N ALA A 325 -4.60 2.58 21.03
CA ALA A 325 -4.66 1.49 20.05
C ALA A 325 -6.10 1.21 19.56
N LYS A 326 -7.09 1.40 20.45
CA LYS A 326 -8.51 1.26 20.10
C LYS A 326 -8.97 2.38 19.16
N ASP A 327 -8.57 3.62 19.42
CA ASP A 327 -8.93 4.76 18.57
C ASP A 327 -8.37 4.59 17.16
N LEU A 328 -7.14 4.07 17.04
CA LEU A 328 -6.52 3.75 15.74
C LEU A 328 -7.26 2.61 15.03
N ASP A 329 -7.60 1.54 15.73
CA ASP A 329 -8.36 0.42 15.18
C ASP A 329 -9.75 0.85 14.68
N ASP A 330 -10.40 1.77 15.40
CA ASP A 330 -11.65 2.40 14.98
C ASP A 330 -11.43 3.35 13.79
N CYS A 331 -10.35 4.14 13.77
CA CYS A 331 -9.97 4.97 12.62
C CYS A 331 -9.75 4.13 11.36
N ARG A 332 -9.03 3.00 11.47
CA ARG A 332 -8.82 2.06 10.35
C ARG A 332 -10.13 1.48 9.84
N TYR A 333 -11.06 1.16 10.74
CA TYR A 333 -12.38 0.70 10.34
C TYR A 333 -13.18 1.78 9.62
N ILE A 334 -13.09 3.04 10.06
CA ILE A 334 -13.73 4.17 9.37
C ILE A 334 -13.13 4.36 7.96
N MET A 335 -11.80 4.31 7.82
CA MET A 335 -11.11 4.37 6.54
C MET A 335 -11.56 3.23 5.62
N PHE A 336 -11.48 1.98 6.09
CA PHE A 336 -11.94 0.80 5.36
C PHE A 336 -13.39 0.94 4.91
N LYS A 337 -14.29 1.29 5.84
CA LYS A 337 -15.72 1.47 5.55
C LYS A 337 -15.93 2.51 4.46
N SER A 338 -15.22 3.64 4.52
CA SER A 338 -15.32 4.71 3.53
C SER A 338 -14.87 4.24 2.14
N VAL A 339 -13.70 3.58 2.06
CA VAL A 339 -13.14 3.06 0.81
C VAL A 339 -14.00 1.92 0.25
N PHE A 340 -14.33 0.92 1.08
CA PHE A 340 -15.08 -0.26 0.67
C PHE A 340 -16.47 0.10 0.15
N MET A 341 -17.17 1.03 0.82
CA MET A 341 -18.47 1.48 0.36
C MET A 341 -18.37 2.26 -0.96
N ASP A 342 -17.29 3.02 -1.17
CA ASP A 342 -17.07 3.75 -2.40
C ASP A 342 -16.94 2.81 -3.61
N VAL A 343 -16.10 1.79 -3.47
CA VAL A 343 -15.75 0.86 -4.57
C VAL A 343 -16.78 -0.26 -4.80
N THR A 344 -17.76 -0.42 -3.90
CA THR A 344 -18.82 -1.44 -4.00
C THR A 344 -20.24 -0.87 -4.10
N SER A 345 -20.39 0.46 -4.20
CA SER A 345 -21.70 1.13 -4.20
C SER A 345 -22.33 1.26 -5.57
#